data_AF-A0A8J6XJY0-F1
#
_entry.id   AF-A0A8J6XJY0-F1
#
_cell.length_a   1.000
_cell.length_b   1.000
_cell.length_c   1.000
_cell.angle_alpha   90.00
_cell.angle_beta   90.00
_cell.angle_gamma   90.00
#
_symmetry.space_group_name_H-M   'P 1'
#
loop_
_entity.id
_entity.type
_entity.pdbx_description
1 polymer ?
#
loop_
_entity_poly.entity_id
_entity_poly.type
_entity_poly.pdbx_seq_one_letter_code
_entity_poly.pdbx_strand_id
1 'polypeptide(L)'
;MRDLILLRRNSSISAQASNNANGGNITINSPQGFIIAVKSENSDIIANAVEGNGGEMKINSAGIYGLENRTQLSLAPKISEINASSDFGIDGTIEINTPEIDPNQGLINLPVEIVEPKLNQSCQVGDHQDRSSFVIAGRGGLPMSPLEPLSSEAVIADWIILPTTNAVTSSKIPTAPKPILEATGWVVNSQGEVILTAGVPKPFQSSLGCVGNT
;
A
#
# COMPACT_ATOMS: atom_id res chain seq x y z
N MET A 1 11.40 0.65 26.77
CA MET A 1 10.72 1.87 26.27
C MET A 1 11.27 2.18 24.90
N ARG A 2 10.43 2.62 23.95
CA ARG A 2 10.88 3.14 22.66
C ARG A 2 10.77 4.66 22.71
N ASP A 3 11.82 5.35 22.29
CA ASP A 3 11.82 6.81 22.25
C ASP A 3 11.00 7.30 21.05
N LEU A 4 10.31 8.42 21.22
CA LEU A 4 9.51 9.05 20.16
C LEU A 4 9.76 10.55 20.16
N ILE A 5 10.29 11.06 19.05
CA ILE A 5 10.35 12.49 18.76
C ILE A 5 9.16 12.80 17.87
N LEU A 6 8.13 13.43 18.45
CA LEU A 6 6.91 13.80 17.74
C LEU A 6 6.91 15.31 17.47
N LEU A 7 7.02 15.68 16.19
CA LEU A 7 7.01 17.08 15.74
C LEU A 7 5.61 17.45 15.23
N ARG A 8 4.94 18.34 15.95
CA ARG A 8 3.56 18.74 15.64
C ARG A 8 3.33 20.24 15.77
N ARG A 9 2.34 20.74 15.03
CA ARG A 9 1.84 22.12 15.12
C ARG A 9 2.96 23.16 15.05
N ASN A 10 3.71 23.18 13.95
CA ASN A 10 4.85 24.08 13.75
C ASN A 10 6.01 23.88 14.73
N SER A 11 6.33 22.63 15.07
CA SER A 11 7.50 22.32 15.91
C SER A 11 8.78 22.47 15.10
N SER A 12 9.86 23.00 15.69
CA SER A 12 11.13 23.18 14.99
C SER A 12 12.33 22.73 15.82
N ILE A 13 13.23 21.97 15.20
CA ILE A 13 14.59 21.71 15.67
C ILE A 13 15.51 22.47 14.72
N SER A 14 16.17 23.53 15.20
CA SER A 14 16.87 24.46 14.32
C SER A 14 18.28 24.79 14.81
N ALA A 15 19.21 24.84 13.87
CA ALA A 15 20.57 25.33 14.01
C ALA A 15 20.91 26.31 12.87
N GLN A 16 19.94 27.19 12.55
CA GLN A 16 20.08 28.18 11.48
C GLN A 16 21.10 29.26 11.81
N ALA A 17 21.85 29.71 10.79
CA ALA A 17 22.82 30.78 10.91
C ALA A 17 22.54 31.92 9.91
N SER A 18 22.92 33.15 10.29
CA SER A 18 22.72 34.36 9.48
C SER A 18 24.05 35.06 9.20
N ASN A 19 24.06 35.96 8.21
CA ASN A 19 25.27 36.59 7.68
C ASN A 19 26.27 35.51 7.21
N ASN A 20 27.57 35.79 7.29
CA ASN A 20 28.67 34.88 6.90
C ASN A 20 28.91 33.71 7.86
N ALA A 21 27.97 33.38 8.73
CA ALA A 21 28.08 32.23 9.63
C ALA A 21 27.57 30.96 8.95
N ASN A 22 28.23 29.83 9.24
CA ASN A 22 27.80 28.52 8.78
C ASN A 22 26.65 27.98 9.63
N GLY A 23 25.79 27.18 9.02
CA GLY A 23 24.72 26.45 9.69
C GLY A 23 25.31 25.53 10.75
N GLY A 24 24.65 25.45 11.90
CA GLY A 24 25.09 24.57 12.99
C GLY A 24 24.75 23.11 12.72
N ASN A 25 25.48 22.21 13.35
CA ASN A 25 25.27 20.78 13.18
C ASN A 25 24.12 20.28 14.07
N ILE A 26 23.29 19.38 13.53
CA ILE A 26 22.21 18.72 14.28
C ILE A 26 22.51 17.24 14.37
N THR A 27 22.61 16.70 15.58
CA THR A 27 22.72 15.25 15.82
C THR A 27 21.50 14.76 16.57
N ILE A 28 20.74 13.83 15.98
CA ILE A 28 19.63 13.14 16.64
C ILE A 28 20.01 11.66 16.78
N ASN A 29 20.11 11.18 18.01
CA ASN A 29 20.51 9.80 18.28
C ASN A 29 19.41 9.06 19.06
N SER A 30 18.57 8.31 18.32
CA SER A 30 17.47 7.51 18.85
C SER A 30 17.39 6.16 18.11
N PRO A 31 18.42 5.30 18.18
CA PRO A 31 18.55 4.13 17.31
C PRO A 31 17.40 3.11 17.42
N GLN A 32 16.66 3.13 18.53
CA GLN A 32 15.47 2.28 18.76
C GLN A 32 14.14 3.08 18.76
N GLY A 33 14.21 4.38 18.48
CA GLY A 33 13.08 5.30 18.53
C GLY A 33 12.73 5.89 17.16
N PHE A 34 11.58 6.54 17.09
CA PHE A 34 11.04 7.09 15.84
C PHE A 34 11.00 8.61 15.86
N ILE A 35 11.22 9.21 14.69
CA ILE A 35 10.99 10.64 14.45
C ILE A 35 9.75 10.73 13.57
N ILE A 36 8.70 11.37 14.07
CA ILE A 36 7.42 11.48 13.37
C ILE A 36 7.01 12.94 13.32
N ALA A 37 6.80 13.45 12.11
CA ALA A 37 6.14 14.73 11.88
C ALA A 37 4.80 14.53 11.19
N VAL A 38 3.86 15.45 11.40
CA VAL A 38 2.66 15.53 10.56
C VAL A 38 3.02 16.36 9.34
N LYS A 39 2.97 15.76 8.14
CA LYS A 39 3.41 16.37 6.89
C LYS A 39 2.86 17.78 6.65
N SER A 40 1.61 18.04 7.04
CA SER A 40 0.92 19.31 6.81
C SER A 40 1.00 20.32 7.95
N GLU A 41 1.75 20.02 9.02
CA GLU A 41 1.82 20.86 10.23
C GLU A 41 3.08 21.76 10.28
N ASN A 42 3.85 21.86 9.19
CA ASN A 42 5.05 22.73 9.07
C ASN A 42 6.05 22.53 10.21
N SER A 43 6.35 21.26 10.46
CA SER A 43 7.25 20.84 11.53
C SER A 43 8.61 20.51 10.94
N ASP A 44 9.66 21.20 11.37
CA ASP A 44 10.90 21.27 10.61
C ASP A 44 12.14 20.89 11.41
N ILE A 45 13.15 20.34 10.73
CA ILE A 45 14.51 20.14 11.23
C ILE A 45 15.48 20.87 10.30
N ILE A 46 16.02 22.01 10.73
CA ILE A 46 16.69 22.97 9.86
C ILE A 46 18.11 23.30 10.34
N ALA A 47 19.11 23.07 9.51
CA ALA A 47 20.52 23.42 9.71
C ALA A 47 21.04 24.38 8.62
N ASN A 48 20.19 25.31 8.16
CA ASN A 48 20.48 26.20 7.04
C ASN A 48 21.40 27.38 7.40
N ALA A 49 22.03 27.97 6.39
CA ALA A 49 22.74 29.25 6.47
C ALA A 49 22.36 30.22 5.35
N VAL A 50 22.54 31.52 5.59
CA VAL A 50 22.36 32.54 4.55
C VAL A 50 23.63 32.70 3.70
N GLU A 51 24.72 33.25 4.23
CA GLU A 51 25.96 33.47 3.45
C GLU A 51 27.07 32.45 3.74
N GLY A 52 27.04 31.78 4.89
CA GLY A 52 27.96 30.68 5.20
C GLY A 52 27.49 29.35 4.59
N ASN A 53 28.24 28.27 4.80
CA ASN A 53 27.84 26.94 4.35
C ASN A 53 26.73 26.37 5.24
N GLY A 54 25.88 25.50 4.68
CA GLY A 54 24.89 24.75 5.44
C GLY A 54 25.55 23.79 6.44
N GLY A 55 24.80 23.42 7.49
CA GLY A 55 25.29 22.56 8.57
C GLY A 55 25.27 21.06 8.26
N GLU A 56 25.92 20.26 9.09
CA GLU A 56 25.87 18.81 9.01
C GLU A 56 24.75 18.25 9.90
N MET A 57 23.86 17.45 9.32
CA MET A 57 22.83 16.72 10.04
C MET A 57 23.11 15.22 10.05
N LYS A 58 23.17 14.65 11.26
CA LYS A 58 23.29 13.21 11.47
C LYS A 58 22.12 12.68 12.30
N ILE A 59 21.31 11.83 11.69
CA ILE A 59 20.09 11.28 12.29
C ILE A 59 20.20 9.76 12.36
N ASN A 60 20.33 9.22 13.57
CA ASN A 60 20.24 7.78 13.82
C ASN A 60 18.88 7.50 14.45
N SER A 61 17.99 6.82 13.73
CA SER A 61 16.65 6.49 14.24
C SER A 61 16.15 5.15 13.74
N ALA A 62 15.21 4.50 14.43
CA ALA A 62 14.53 3.32 13.91
C ALA A 62 13.66 3.64 12.67
N GLY A 63 13.28 4.91 12.50
CA GLY A 63 12.59 5.40 11.31
C GLY A 63 12.21 6.87 11.44
N ILE A 64 12.09 7.53 10.28
CA ILE A 64 11.69 8.93 10.14
C ILE A 64 10.52 9.04 9.18
N TYR A 65 9.44 9.71 9.61
CA TYR A 65 8.19 9.78 8.84
C TYR A 65 7.59 11.17 8.84
N GLY A 66 6.98 11.54 7.70
CA GLY A 66 6.24 12.80 7.55
C GLY A 66 7.08 14.06 7.40
N LEU A 67 8.40 13.91 7.28
CA LEU A 67 9.34 14.98 6.91
C LEU A 67 9.81 14.79 5.47
N GLU A 68 9.86 15.86 4.68
CA GLU A 68 10.46 15.85 3.35
C GLU A 68 11.91 16.33 3.40
N ASN A 69 12.86 15.56 2.88
CA ASN A 69 14.24 16.03 2.70
C ASN A 69 14.31 16.94 1.48
N ARG A 70 14.72 18.19 1.69
CA ARG A 70 14.69 19.24 0.67
C ARG A 70 16.04 19.96 0.60
N THR A 71 16.47 20.27 -0.60
CA THR A 71 17.72 21.02 -0.88
C THR A 71 17.51 22.53 -0.86
N GLN A 72 16.29 23.01 -0.65
CA GLN A 72 15.98 24.43 -0.48
C GLN A 72 14.80 24.57 0.49
N LEU A 73 14.87 25.57 1.37
CA LEU A 73 13.81 25.90 2.32
C LEU A 73 12.47 26.14 1.60
N SER A 74 11.41 25.61 2.19
CA SER A 74 10.07 25.83 1.67
C SER A 74 9.64 27.29 1.90
N LEU A 75 9.26 27.97 0.81
CA LEU A 75 8.61 29.29 0.90
C LEU A 75 7.15 29.19 1.37
N ALA A 76 6.59 27.98 1.46
CA ALA A 76 5.22 27.72 1.86
C ALA A 76 5.20 26.99 3.23
N PRO A 77 4.64 27.59 4.29
CA PRO A 77 4.71 27.05 5.65
C PRO A 77 3.66 25.96 5.90
N LYS A 78 3.56 24.99 4.99
CA LYS A 78 2.56 23.92 5.04
C LYS A 78 3.17 22.53 4.97
N ILE A 79 4.48 22.42 4.81
CA ILE A 79 5.15 21.14 4.71
C ILE A 79 6.18 21.02 5.82
N SER A 80 6.22 19.85 6.44
CA SER A 80 7.24 19.50 7.42
C SER A 80 8.49 19.03 6.69
N GLU A 81 9.64 19.67 6.91
CA GLU A 81 10.86 19.43 6.13
C GLU A 81 12.13 19.19 6.97
N ILE A 82 13.12 18.55 6.33
CA ILE A 82 14.52 18.50 6.79
C ILE A 82 15.35 19.23 5.75
N ASN A 83 16.12 20.23 6.18
CA ASN A 83 16.92 21.04 5.27
C ASN A 83 18.24 21.50 5.91
N ALA A 84 19.34 21.30 5.19
CA ALA A 84 20.68 21.75 5.55
C ALA A 84 21.28 22.69 4.49
N SER A 85 20.43 23.36 3.70
CA SER A 85 20.88 24.14 2.53
C SER A 85 21.58 25.43 2.92
N SER A 86 22.20 26.11 1.94
CA SER A 86 22.65 27.49 2.07
C SER A 86 22.17 28.36 0.91
N ASP A 87 21.82 29.62 1.17
CA ASP A 87 21.35 30.54 0.13
C ASP A 87 22.49 30.99 -0.81
N PHE A 88 23.66 31.30 -0.24
CA PHE A 88 24.83 31.81 -1.00
C PHE A 88 26.12 31.00 -0.78
N GLY A 89 26.14 30.09 0.19
CA GLY A 89 27.25 29.19 0.46
C GLY A 89 27.08 27.81 -0.19
N ILE A 90 27.81 26.83 0.32
CA ILE A 90 27.66 25.42 -0.07
C ILE A 90 26.62 24.76 0.81
N ASP A 91 25.73 23.96 0.23
CA ASP A 91 24.78 23.14 0.98
C ASP A 91 25.48 22.19 1.95
N GLY A 92 24.89 22.06 3.13
CA GLY A 92 25.29 21.09 4.14
C GLY A 92 24.87 19.66 3.79
N THR A 93 25.17 18.73 4.68
CA THR A 93 24.93 17.30 4.46
C THR A 93 23.86 16.76 5.39
N ILE A 94 23.10 15.77 4.92
CA ILE A 94 22.07 15.09 5.70
C ILE A 94 22.34 13.59 5.62
N GLU A 95 22.80 13.00 6.72
CA GLU A 95 23.01 11.57 6.89
C GLU A 95 21.89 10.98 7.75
N ILE A 96 21.08 10.09 7.18
CA ILE A 96 20.00 9.39 7.89
C ILE A 96 20.34 7.91 7.94
N ASN A 97 20.59 7.41 9.15
CA ASN A 97 20.87 6.01 9.41
C ASN A 97 19.66 5.37 10.09
N THR A 98 19.05 4.41 9.40
CA THR A 98 17.98 3.55 9.94
C THR A 98 18.44 2.09 9.96
N PRO A 99 18.13 1.30 11.01
CA PRO A 99 18.40 -0.13 11.02
C PRO A 99 17.78 -0.80 9.78
N GLU A 100 18.55 -1.66 9.11
CA GLU A 100 17.99 -2.53 8.08
C GLU A 100 17.02 -3.52 8.73
N ILE A 101 15.77 -3.52 8.27
CA ILE A 101 14.79 -4.54 8.66
C ILE A 101 14.93 -5.68 7.65
N ASP A 102 15.39 -6.86 8.10
CA ASP A 102 15.37 -8.08 7.30
C ASP A 102 13.94 -8.70 7.32
N PRO A 103 13.17 -8.61 6.22
CA PRO A 103 11.81 -9.13 6.18
C PRO A 103 11.73 -10.66 6.29
N ASN A 104 12.86 -11.38 6.16
CA ASN A 104 12.88 -12.84 6.22
C ASN A 104 12.74 -13.40 7.64
N GLN A 105 12.88 -12.58 8.68
CA GLN A 105 12.73 -13.03 10.08
C GLN A 105 11.28 -13.32 10.50
N GLY A 106 10.29 -12.97 9.66
CA GLY A 106 8.87 -13.26 9.87
C GLY A 106 8.38 -14.57 9.26
N LEU A 107 9.23 -15.30 8.51
CA LEU A 107 8.89 -16.60 7.94
C LEU A 107 8.99 -17.66 9.04
N ILE A 108 7.90 -17.85 9.78
CA ILE A 108 7.75 -19.06 10.59
C ILE A 108 7.70 -20.26 9.64
N ASN A 109 8.64 -21.20 9.77
CA ASN A 109 8.49 -22.50 9.13
C ASN A 109 7.28 -23.19 9.78
N LEU A 110 6.25 -23.50 8.97
CA LEU A 110 5.16 -24.37 9.41
C LEU A 110 5.79 -25.69 9.89
N PRO A 111 5.52 -26.16 11.12
CA PRO A 111 5.99 -27.45 11.56
C PRO A 111 5.43 -28.53 10.63
N VAL A 112 6.30 -29.21 9.89
CA VAL A 112 5.93 -30.38 9.07
C VAL A 112 5.93 -31.60 9.99
N GLU A 113 5.03 -31.62 10.98
CA GLU A 113 4.62 -32.89 11.56
C GLU A 113 3.37 -33.33 10.81
N ILE A 114 3.59 -34.07 9.73
CA ILE A 114 2.56 -34.95 9.19
C ILE A 114 2.39 -36.03 10.24
N VAL A 115 1.43 -35.83 11.14
CA VAL A 115 0.97 -36.90 12.03
C VAL A 115 0.33 -37.94 11.12
N GLU A 116 1.08 -39.01 10.81
CA GLU A 116 0.50 -40.18 10.18
C GLU A 116 -0.67 -40.66 11.05
N PRO A 117 -1.90 -40.71 10.52
CA PRO A 117 -3.00 -41.23 11.29
C PRO A 117 -2.69 -42.70 11.58
N LYS A 118 -2.46 -43.03 12.86
CA LYS A 118 -2.40 -44.41 13.32
C LYS A 118 -3.74 -45.06 12.98
N LEU A 119 -3.78 -45.81 11.89
CA LEU A 119 -4.94 -46.60 11.50
C LEU A 119 -5.25 -47.54 12.66
N ASN A 120 -6.38 -47.30 13.31
CA ASN A 120 -6.85 -48.14 14.40
C ASN A 120 -7.19 -49.51 13.81
N GLN A 121 -6.39 -50.52 14.14
CA GLN A 121 -6.51 -51.88 13.62
C GLN A 121 -7.65 -52.59 14.36
N SER A 122 -8.89 -52.14 14.15
CA SER A 122 -10.11 -52.73 14.74
C SER A 122 -10.94 -53.48 13.69
N CYS A 123 -10.27 -54.29 12.87
CA CYS A 123 -10.92 -55.31 12.07
C CYS A 123 -10.31 -56.66 12.41
N GLN A 124 -10.61 -57.14 13.62
CA GLN A 124 -10.58 -58.56 13.91
C GLN A 124 -12.01 -59.06 13.68
N VAL A 125 -12.20 -59.82 12.59
CA VAL A 125 -13.48 -60.47 12.29
C VAL A 125 -13.65 -61.59 13.30
N GLY A 126 -14.25 -61.24 14.44
CA GLY A 126 -14.84 -62.16 15.40
C GLY A 126 -16.30 -62.34 15.07
N ASP A 127 -16.70 -63.59 14.95
CA ASP A 127 -18.08 -64.06 14.81
C ASP A 127 -19.00 -63.43 15.88
N HIS A 128 -20.31 -63.38 15.57
CA HIS A 128 -21.44 -62.91 16.39
C HIS A 128 -21.97 -61.47 16.16
N GLN A 129 -22.89 -61.41 15.20
CA GLN A 129 -24.30 -60.96 15.31
C GLN A 129 -24.63 -59.70 16.16
N ASP A 130 -25.20 -58.71 15.45
CA ASP A 130 -26.09 -57.64 15.90
C ASP A 130 -25.57 -56.62 16.92
N ARG A 131 -24.85 -55.61 16.40
CA ARG A 131 -24.80 -54.25 16.98
C ARG A 131 -24.86 -53.20 15.88
N SER A 132 -26.05 -52.66 15.62
CA SER A 132 -26.20 -51.46 14.78
C SER A 132 -25.51 -50.27 15.47
N SER A 133 -24.61 -49.62 14.75
CA SER A 133 -23.93 -48.38 15.17
C SER A 133 -24.37 -47.25 14.22
N PHE A 134 -24.75 -46.11 14.79
CA PHE A 134 -25.03 -44.89 14.06
C PHE A 134 -23.97 -43.85 14.40
N VAL A 135 -23.17 -43.45 13.41
CA VAL A 135 -22.15 -42.40 13.55
C VAL A 135 -22.48 -41.30 12.56
N ILE A 136 -22.69 -40.08 13.07
CA ILE A 136 -22.75 -38.88 12.25
C ILE A 136 -21.31 -38.38 12.07
N ALA A 137 -20.68 -38.73 10.94
CA ALA A 137 -19.50 -38.02 10.48
C ALA A 137 -19.94 -36.67 9.90
N GLY A 138 -19.56 -35.56 10.56
CA GLY A 138 -19.73 -34.23 9.98
C GLY A 138 -18.96 -34.11 8.67
N ARG A 139 -19.53 -33.48 7.66
CA ARG A 139 -18.87 -33.24 6.36
C ARG A 139 -17.85 -32.11 6.50
N GLY A 140 -16.69 -32.44 7.08
CA GLY A 140 -15.50 -31.61 6.97
C GLY A 140 -15.01 -31.62 5.52
N GLY A 141 -15.39 -30.59 4.75
CA GLY A 141 -14.80 -30.30 3.44
C GLY A 141 -13.63 -29.35 3.60
N LEU A 142 -12.66 -29.43 2.68
CA LEU A 142 -11.67 -28.36 2.51
C LEU A 142 -12.42 -27.06 2.21
N PRO A 143 -11.99 -25.91 2.77
CA PRO A 143 -12.60 -24.63 2.41
C PRO A 143 -12.50 -24.42 0.90
N MET A 144 -13.56 -23.89 0.29
CA MET A 144 -13.53 -23.52 -1.13
C MET A 144 -12.35 -22.61 -1.40
N SER A 145 -11.76 -22.78 -2.58
CA SER A 145 -10.71 -21.88 -3.06
C SER A 145 -11.27 -20.45 -3.11
N PRO A 146 -10.52 -19.43 -2.65
CA PRO A 146 -10.94 -18.03 -2.76
C PRO A 146 -11.17 -17.54 -4.20
N LEU A 147 -10.71 -18.32 -5.18
CA LEU A 147 -10.83 -18.04 -6.61
C LEU A 147 -12.06 -18.70 -7.25
N GLU A 148 -12.83 -19.48 -6.50
CA GLU A 148 -13.99 -20.19 -7.02
C GLU A 148 -15.26 -19.35 -6.86
N PRO A 149 -16.07 -19.16 -7.92
CA PRO A 149 -17.30 -18.39 -7.84
C PRO A 149 -18.29 -19.05 -6.87
N LEU A 150 -18.88 -18.26 -5.97
CA LEU A 150 -19.89 -18.72 -5.01
C LEU A 150 -21.09 -19.33 -5.75
N SER A 151 -21.21 -20.66 -5.74
CA SER A 151 -22.45 -21.33 -6.13
C SER A 151 -23.41 -21.34 -4.94
N SER A 152 -24.62 -20.80 -5.13
CA SER A 152 -25.69 -20.91 -4.12
C SER A 152 -26.34 -22.29 -4.21
N GLU A 153 -25.61 -23.33 -3.85
CA GLU A 153 -26.19 -24.66 -3.75
C GLU A 153 -26.88 -24.78 -2.39
N ALA A 154 -28.14 -24.36 -2.35
CA ALA A 154 -29.00 -24.59 -1.20
C ALA A 154 -29.20 -26.11 -1.08
N VAL A 155 -28.51 -26.74 -0.13
CA VAL A 155 -28.79 -28.13 0.24
C VAL A 155 -30.17 -28.14 0.90
N ILE A 156 -31.20 -28.51 0.12
CA ILE A 156 -32.52 -28.79 0.66
C ILE A 156 -32.36 -30.03 1.52
N ALA A 157 -32.46 -29.84 2.82
CA ALA A 157 -32.42 -30.92 3.77
C ALA A 157 -33.86 -31.44 3.94
N ASP A 158 -34.05 -32.76 3.81
CA ASP A 158 -35.35 -33.45 3.65
C ASP A 158 -36.32 -33.35 4.86
N TRP A 159 -36.02 -32.48 5.82
CA TRP A 159 -36.77 -32.24 7.05
C TRP A 159 -37.53 -30.91 7.04
N ILE A 160 -37.51 -30.19 5.91
CA ILE A 160 -38.27 -28.95 5.74
C ILE A 160 -39.23 -29.09 4.55
N ILE A 161 -40.52 -29.20 4.83
CA ILE A 161 -41.58 -29.06 3.84
C ILE A 161 -41.83 -27.55 3.65
N LEU A 162 -41.32 -26.98 2.56
CA LEU A 162 -41.72 -25.64 2.12
C LEU A 162 -43.04 -25.75 1.33
N PRO A 163 -44.08 -24.98 1.67
CA PRO A 163 -45.27 -24.89 0.83
C PRO A 163 -44.89 -24.32 -0.54
N THR A 164 -45.17 -25.09 -1.59
CA THR A 164 -44.97 -24.71 -2.98
C THR A 164 -45.83 -23.49 -3.32
N THR A 165 -45.23 -22.32 -3.28
CA THR A 165 -45.75 -21.14 -3.98
C THR A 165 -44.92 -20.92 -5.23
N ASN A 166 -45.44 -21.43 -6.35
CA ASN A 166 -44.99 -21.04 -7.67
C ASN A 166 -45.34 -19.57 -7.90
N ALA A 167 -44.40 -18.68 -7.64
CA ALA A 167 -44.30 -17.36 -8.27
C ALA A 167 -42.90 -16.77 -8.04
N VAL A 168 -41.87 -17.40 -8.62
CA VAL A 168 -40.60 -16.69 -8.85
C VAL A 168 -40.83 -15.77 -10.05
N THR A 169 -41.19 -14.53 -9.79
CA THR A 169 -41.01 -13.46 -10.77
C THR A 169 -39.51 -13.35 -11.02
N SER A 170 -39.08 -13.80 -12.20
CA SER A 170 -37.74 -13.61 -12.73
C SER A 170 -37.39 -12.12 -12.70
N SER A 171 -36.67 -11.70 -11.67
CA SER A 171 -36.02 -10.40 -11.66
C SER A 171 -34.87 -10.49 -12.64
N LYS A 172 -35.03 -9.79 -13.77
CA LYS A 172 -34.06 -9.64 -14.84
C LYS A 172 -32.70 -9.27 -14.23
N ILE A 173 -31.74 -10.18 -14.34
CA ILE A 173 -30.35 -9.97 -13.93
C ILE A 173 -29.83 -8.70 -14.64
N PRO A 174 -29.24 -7.73 -13.92
CA PRO A 174 -28.56 -6.63 -14.59
C PRO A 174 -27.37 -7.19 -15.36
N THR A 175 -27.31 -6.85 -16.66
CA THR A 175 -26.23 -7.20 -17.58
C THR A 175 -24.86 -7.11 -16.90
N ALA A 176 -24.03 -8.14 -17.08
CA ALA A 176 -22.67 -8.21 -16.54
C ALA A 176 -21.96 -6.84 -16.66
N PRO A 177 -21.27 -6.38 -15.60
CA PRO A 177 -20.57 -5.11 -15.63
C PRO A 177 -19.59 -5.11 -16.80
N LYS A 178 -19.61 -4.05 -17.61
CA LYS A 178 -18.64 -3.90 -18.70
C LYS A 178 -17.24 -3.95 -18.11
N PRO A 179 -16.31 -4.74 -18.68
CA PRO A 179 -14.94 -4.79 -18.20
C PRO A 179 -14.34 -3.38 -18.23
N ILE A 180 -13.64 -3.02 -17.15
CA ILE A 180 -12.87 -1.78 -17.07
C ILE A 180 -11.72 -1.93 -18.07
N LEU A 181 -11.61 -0.98 -19.00
CA LEU A 181 -10.61 -0.99 -20.06
C LEU A 181 -9.67 0.20 -19.88
N GLU A 182 -8.39 -0.09 -19.72
CA GLU A 182 -7.33 0.91 -19.56
C GLU A 182 -7.15 1.74 -20.84
N ALA A 183 -6.84 3.03 -20.68
CA ALA A 183 -6.51 3.89 -21.80
C ALA A 183 -5.17 3.45 -22.42
N THR A 184 -5.17 3.22 -23.74
CA THR A 184 -3.98 2.81 -24.50
C THR A 184 -3.43 3.91 -25.41
N GLY A 185 -4.11 5.06 -25.46
CA GLY A 185 -3.65 6.23 -26.20
C GLY A 185 -4.39 7.50 -25.78
N TRP A 186 -3.98 8.62 -26.37
CA TRP A 186 -4.61 9.92 -26.23
C TRP A 186 -4.69 10.62 -27.59
N VAL A 187 -5.75 11.41 -27.79
CA VAL A 187 -5.95 12.23 -28.99
C VAL A 187 -6.32 13.66 -28.58
N VAL A 188 -6.01 14.64 -29.42
CA VAL A 188 -6.40 16.04 -29.21
C VAL A 188 -7.58 16.36 -30.10
N ASN A 189 -8.65 16.91 -29.54
CA ASN A 189 -9.82 17.31 -30.33
C ASN A 189 -9.58 18.65 -31.06
N SER A 190 -10.52 19.06 -31.92
CA SER A 190 -10.46 20.33 -32.67
C SER A 190 -10.43 21.59 -31.79
N GLN A 191 -10.71 21.44 -30.50
CA GLN A 191 -10.74 22.48 -29.48
C GLN A 191 -9.44 22.50 -28.65
N GLY A 192 -8.49 21.58 -28.88
CA GLY A 192 -7.21 21.51 -28.18
C GLY A 192 -7.22 20.68 -26.89
N GLU A 193 -8.29 19.96 -26.59
CA GLU A 193 -8.42 19.17 -25.36
C GLU A 193 -7.90 17.73 -25.56
N VAL A 194 -7.23 17.19 -24.54
CA VAL A 194 -6.71 15.82 -24.55
C VAL A 194 -7.81 14.84 -24.12
N ILE A 195 -8.08 13.85 -24.98
CA ILE A 195 -9.04 12.77 -24.74
C ILE A 195 -8.29 11.44 -24.66
N LEU A 196 -8.46 10.71 -23.56
CA LEU A 196 -7.92 9.35 -23.39
C LEU A 196 -8.80 8.33 -24.14
N THR A 197 -8.18 7.47 -24.94
CA THR A 197 -8.86 6.47 -25.77
C THR A 197 -8.32 5.06 -25.50
N ALA A 198 -9.20 4.07 -25.53
CA ALA A 198 -8.81 2.66 -25.51
C ALA A 198 -8.90 2.07 -26.93
N GLY A 199 -7.80 1.48 -27.40
CA GLY A 199 -7.65 0.94 -28.76
C GLY A 199 -6.59 1.68 -29.58
N VAL A 200 -6.00 0.98 -30.56
CA VAL A 200 -4.96 1.53 -31.45
C VAL A 200 -5.51 2.77 -32.16
N PRO A 201 -4.90 3.97 -31.99
CA PRO A 201 -5.38 5.16 -32.65
C PRO A 201 -5.29 4.97 -34.17
N LYS A 202 -6.43 5.00 -34.86
CA LYS A 202 -6.43 5.06 -36.32
C LYS A 202 -5.83 6.41 -36.70
N PRO A 203 -4.76 6.45 -37.51
CA PRO A 203 -4.17 7.71 -37.93
C PRO A 203 -5.21 8.55 -38.67
N PHE A 204 -5.29 9.83 -38.30
CA PHE A 204 -6.14 10.80 -38.94
C PHE A 204 -5.66 10.97 -40.39
N GLN A 205 -6.42 10.46 -41.37
CA GLN A 205 -6.13 10.75 -42.78
C GLN A 205 -6.58 12.18 -43.07
N SER A 206 -5.61 13.11 -43.10
CA SER A 206 -5.83 14.42 -43.67
C SER A 206 -6.01 14.28 -45.18
N SER A 207 -7.23 14.52 -45.67
CA SER A 207 -7.46 14.70 -47.09
C SER A 207 -6.84 16.05 -47.51
N LEU A 208 -5.59 16.03 -47.95
CA LEU A 208 -5.03 17.15 -48.70
C LEU A 208 -5.74 17.23 -50.06
N GLY A 209 -6.71 18.15 -50.16
CA GLY A 209 -7.25 18.56 -51.45
C GLY A 209 -6.22 19.43 -52.18
N CYS A 210 -5.72 18.96 -53.32
CA CYS A 210 -4.97 19.78 -54.26
C CYS A 210 -5.90 20.85 -54.85
N VAL A 211 -5.62 22.13 -54.59
CA VAL A 211 -6.22 23.25 -55.33
C VAL A 211 -5.25 23.60 -56.45
N GLY A 212 -5.61 23.25 -57.68
CA GLY A 212 -4.93 23.72 -58.88
C GLY A 212 -5.22 25.21 -59.10
N ASN A 213 -4.20 25.97 -59.48
CA ASN A 213 -4.34 27.36 -59.91
C ASN A 213 -4.03 27.43 -61.41
N THR A 214 -4.89 28.15 -62.13
CA THR A 214 -4.87 28.42 -63.58
C THR A 214 -3.66 29.21 -64.03
#